data_AF-A0AAW2RXG7-F1
#
_entry.id   AF-A0AAW2RXG7-F1
#
_cell.length_a   1.000
_cell.length_b   1.000
_cell.length_c   1.000
_cell.angle_alpha   90.00
_cell.angle_beta   90.00
_cell.angle_gamma   90.00
#
_symmetry.space_group_name_H-M   'P 1'
#
loop_
_entity.id
_entity.type
_entity.pdbx_description
1 polymer ?
#
loop_
_entity_poly.entity_id
_entity_poly.type
_entity_poly.pdbx_seq_one_letter_code
_entity_poly.pdbx_strand_id
1 'polypeptide(L)'
;MVSDSVVALVLNASRELPKVVVESEHEPTDEEETKKADKIMHALLVSLFGDVKYEEEGKLLINVDGIVAHLDKQSGEVESENEGLKERVKTAFRRIRSAVKPIPLEGSC
;
A
#
# COMPACT_ATOMS: atom_id res chain seq x y z
N MET A 1 8.17 -0.20 46.02
CA MET A 1 8.74 -1.42 45.39
C MET A 1 8.09 -1.69 44.03
N VAL A 2 7.98 -0.67 43.17
CA VAL A 2 7.37 -0.78 41.83
C VAL A 2 8.43 -0.70 40.72
N SER A 3 9.63 -0.24 41.07
CA SER A 3 10.74 -0.06 40.13
C SER A 3 11.45 -1.36 39.78
N ASP A 4 11.53 -2.33 40.70
CA ASP A 4 12.22 -3.60 40.45
C ASP A 4 11.52 -4.44 39.37
N SER A 5 10.19 -4.39 39.28
CA SER A 5 9.43 -5.16 38.29
C SER A 5 9.61 -4.65 36.87
N VAL A 6 9.80 -3.33 36.68
CA VAL A 6 10.06 -2.74 35.36
C VAL A 6 11.49 -3.02 34.91
N VAL A 7 12.46 -2.91 35.82
CA VAL A 7 13.87 -3.20 35.51
C VAL A 7 14.06 -4.67 35.14
N ALA A 8 13.37 -5.60 35.80
CA ALA A 8 13.41 -7.03 35.47
C ALA A 8 12.88 -7.32 34.05
N LEU A 9 11.82 -6.63 33.60
CA LEU A 9 11.26 -6.79 32.25
C LEU A 9 12.23 -6.27 31.17
N VAL A 10 12.84 -5.11 31.37
CA VAL A 10 13.80 -4.53 30.40
C VAL A 10 15.07 -5.38 30.28
N LEU A 11 15.57 -5.91 31.39
CA LEU A 11 16.76 -6.76 31.40
C LEU A 11 16.48 -8.17 30.83
N ASN A 12 15.28 -8.73 31.05
CA ASN A 12 14.90 -10.00 30.42
C ASN A 12 14.61 -9.86 28.91
N ALA A 13 14.02 -8.74 28.48
CA ALA A 13 13.77 -8.49 27.06
C ALA A 13 15.05 -8.37 26.22
N SER A 14 16.18 -8.04 26.85
CA SER A 14 17.49 -7.92 26.19
C SER A 14 18.22 -9.26 25.98
N ARG A 15 17.68 -10.38 26.50
CA ARG A 15 18.32 -11.71 26.43
C ARG A 15 17.67 -12.69 25.47
N GLU A 16 16.44 -12.44 25.08
CA GLU A 16 15.83 -13.12 23.93
C GLU A 16 16.09 -12.24 22.71
N LEU A 17 17.29 -12.34 22.15
CA LEU A 17 17.45 -12.06 20.73
C LEU A 17 16.38 -12.89 20.03
N PRO A 18 15.41 -12.29 19.33
CA PRO A 18 14.66 -13.04 18.36
C PRO A 18 15.74 -13.62 17.46
N LYS A 19 15.83 -14.95 17.37
CA LYS A 19 16.42 -15.55 16.18
C LYS A 19 15.52 -15.06 15.07
N VAL A 20 15.89 -13.92 14.49
CA VAL A 20 15.60 -13.58 13.12
C VAL A 20 16.17 -14.76 12.38
N VAL A 21 15.30 -15.74 12.13
CA VAL A 21 15.46 -16.63 11.02
C VAL A 21 15.62 -15.64 9.87
N VAL A 22 16.87 -15.45 9.47
CA VAL A 22 17.19 -14.87 8.17
C VAL A 22 16.62 -15.90 7.22
N GLU A 23 15.31 -15.80 6.99
CA GLU A 23 14.67 -16.32 5.81
C GLU A 23 15.42 -15.56 4.72
N SER A 24 16.38 -16.29 4.14
CA SER A 24 17.30 -15.85 3.10
C SER A 24 16.63 -14.77 2.27
N GLU A 25 17.23 -13.57 2.26
CA GLU A 25 16.87 -12.45 1.41
C GLU A 25 16.71 -12.98 -0.02
N HIS A 26 15.49 -13.38 -0.35
CA HIS A 26 15.09 -13.49 -1.73
C HIS A 26 14.82 -12.05 -2.09
N GLU A 27 15.82 -11.39 -2.68
CA GLU A 27 15.62 -10.13 -3.37
C GLU A 27 14.39 -10.34 -4.25
N PRO A 28 13.26 -9.69 -3.94
CA PRO A 28 12.07 -9.87 -4.75
C PRO A 28 12.41 -9.29 -6.12
N THR A 29 12.34 -10.11 -7.15
CA THR A 29 12.50 -9.66 -8.53
C THR A 29 11.53 -8.48 -8.78
N ASP A 30 11.89 -7.51 -9.62
CA ASP A 30 11.05 -6.33 -9.93
C ASP A 30 9.57 -6.70 -10.26
N GLU A 31 9.34 -7.88 -10.84
CA GLU A 31 8.01 -8.43 -11.13
C GLU A 31 7.19 -8.81 -9.89
N GLU A 32 7.82 -9.27 -8.82
CA GLU A 32 7.13 -9.58 -7.56
C GLU A 32 6.78 -8.30 -6.80
N GLU A 33 7.65 -7.30 -6.85
CA GLU A 33 7.41 -5.99 -6.25
C GLU A 33 6.26 -5.25 -6.94
N THR A 34 6.22 -5.27 -8.28
CA THR A 34 5.12 -4.67 -9.05
C THR A 34 3.78 -5.35 -8.77
N LYS A 35 3.75 -6.69 -8.66
CA LYS A 35 2.54 -7.44 -8.26
C LYS A 35 2.09 -7.12 -6.83
N LYS A 36 3.04 -6.95 -5.90
CA LYS A 36 2.73 -6.53 -4.52
C LYS A 36 2.19 -5.10 -4.50
N ALA A 37 2.81 -4.20 -5.26
CA ALA A 37 2.38 -2.81 -5.41
C ALA A 37 0.94 -2.70 -5.92
N ASP A 38 0.58 -3.50 -6.93
CA ASP A 38 -0.77 -3.52 -7.49
C ASP A 38 -1.82 -3.99 -6.49
N LYS A 39 -1.49 -5.01 -5.69
CA LYS A 39 -2.39 -5.51 -4.62
C LYS A 39 -2.59 -4.46 -3.53
N ILE A 40 -1.50 -3.80 -3.10
CA ILE A 40 -1.56 -2.73 -2.10
C ILE A 40 -2.40 -1.57 -2.64
N MET A 41 -2.18 -1.16 -3.88
CA MET A 41 -2.93 -0.10 -4.53
C MET A 41 -4.43 -0.40 -4.58
N HIS A 42 -4.81 -1.60 -5.01
CA HIS A 42 -6.20 -2.02 -5.02
C HIS A 42 -6.81 -2.03 -3.61
N ALA A 43 -6.12 -2.60 -2.62
CA ALA A 43 -6.59 -2.63 -1.24
C ALA A 43 -6.81 -1.22 -0.66
N LEU A 44 -5.90 -0.28 -0.96
CA LEU A 44 -6.04 1.11 -0.53
C LEU A 44 -7.22 1.83 -1.21
N LEU A 45 -7.44 1.57 -2.50
CA LEU A 45 -8.61 2.11 -3.22
C LEU A 45 -9.92 1.55 -2.66
N VAL A 46 -10.00 0.25 -2.39
CA VAL A 46 -11.14 -0.39 -1.69
C VAL A 46 -11.36 0.26 -0.32
N SER A 47 -10.30 0.51 0.44
CA SER A 47 -10.42 1.15 1.76
C SER A 47 -10.93 2.60 1.69
N LEU A 48 -10.64 3.33 0.61
CA LEU A 48 -11.02 4.74 0.46
C LEU A 48 -12.40 4.94 -0.15
N PHE A 49 -12.81 4.05 -1.06
CA PHE A 49 -14.01 4.21 -1.88
C PHE A 49 -15.04 3.09 -1.70
N GLY A 50 -14.68 2.00 -1.01
CA GLY A 50 -15.56 0.88 -0.76
C GLY A 50 -15.63 -0.09 -1.95
N ASP A 51 -16.54 0.15 -2.88
CA ASP A 51 -16.78 -0.77 -4.02
C ASP A 51 -15.82 -0.47 -5.17
N VAL A 52 -14.77 -1.29 -5.28
CA VAL A 52 -13.78 -1.24 -6.36
C VAL A 52 -13.66 -2.61 -7.01
N LYS A 53 -13.79 -2.67 -8.32
CA LYS A 53 -13.76 -3.90 -9.13
C LYS A 53 -12.73 -3.80 -10.23
N TYR A 54 -12.12 -4.94 -10.57
CA TYR A 54 -11.29 -5.05 -11.76
C TYR A 54 -12.18 -5.13 -13.00
N GLU A 55 -11.84 -4.34 -14.01
CA GLU A 55 -12.48 -4.38 -15.32
C GLU A 55 -11.50 -4.94 -16.36
N GLU A 56 -12.01 -5.17 -17.57
CA GLU A 56 -11.21 -5.54 -18.73
C GLU A 56 -10.16 -4.45 -19.06
N GLU A 57 -9.10 -4.82 -19.79
CA GLU A 57 -8.00 -3.91 -20.19
C GLU A 57 -7.16 -3.31 -19.03
N GLY A 58 -7.32 -3.80 -17.80
CA GLY A 58 -6.53 -3.31 -16.65
C GLY A 58 -7.07 -2.03 -16.02
N LYS A 59 -8.32 -1.66 -16.32
CA LYS A 59 -9.05 -0.58 -15.67
C LYS A 59 -9.64 -1.03 -14.32
N LEU A 60 -9.98 -0.05 -13.49
CA LEU A 60 -10.69 -0.22 -12.23
C LEU A 60 -12.01 0.53 -12.29
N LEU A 61 -13.09 -0.17 -11.97
CA LEU A 61 -14.40 0.43 -11.78
C LEU A 61 -14.59 0.74 -10.30
N ILE A 62 -14.83 2.01 -9.99
CA ILE A 62 -15.04 2.51 -8.62
C ILE A 62 -16.49 3.00 -8.54
N ASN A 63 -17.26 2.47 -7.61
CA ASN A 63 -18.64 2.87 -7.38
C ASN A 63 -18.80 3.46 -5.98
N VAL A 64 -19.31 4.69 -5.92
CA VAL A 64 -19.64 5.37 -4.66
C VAL A 64 -21.08 5.83 -4.76
N ASP A 65 -21.96 5.23 -3.96
CA ASP A 65 -23.40 5.57 -3.88
C ASP A 65 -24.12 5.56 -5.24
N GLY A 66 -23.70 4.69 -6.16
CA GLY A 66 -24.27 4.58 -7.52
C GLY A 66 -23.58 5.47 -8.56
N ILE A 67 -22.60 6.29 -8.16
CA ILE A 67 -21.79 7.10 -9.06
C ILE A 67 -20.54 6.31 -9.44
N VAL A 68 -20.33 6.12 -10.74
CA VAL A 68 -19.25 5.28 -11.27
C VAL A 68 -18.10 6.12 -11.79
N ALA A 69 -16.88 5.71 -11.48
CA ALA A 69 -15.64 6.22 -12.05
C ALA A 69 -14.77 5.07 -12.59
N HIS A 70 -14.28 5.23 -13.81
CA HIS A 70 -13.34 4.30 -14.45
C HIS A 70 -11.93 4.88 -14.33
N LEU A 71 -11.02 4.13 -13.71
CA LEU A 71 -9.63 4.49 -13.52
C LEU A 71 -8.76 3.58 -14.37
N ASP A 72 -7.98 4.15 -15.27
CA ASP A 72 -6.91 3.44 -15.97
C ASP A 72 -5.65 3.40 -15.10
N LYS A 73 -5.18 2.20 -14.75
CA LYS A 73 -4.00 2.01 -13.90
C LYS A 73 -2.69 2.43 -14.58
N GLN A 74 -2.60 2.34 -15.90
CA GLN A 74 -1.37 2.64 -16.64
C GLN A 74 -1.21 4.16 -16.77
N SER A 75 -2.23 4.82 -17.33
CA SER A 75 -2.22 6.27 -17.57
C SER A 75 -2.50 7.06 -16.28
N GLY A 76 -3.33 6.53 -15.38
CA GLY A 76 -3.84 7.26 -14.22
C GLY A 76 -4.97 8.24 -14.56
N GLU A 77 -5.53 8.18 -15.77
CA GLU A 77 -6.69 8.98 -16.14
C GLU A 77 -7.96 8.39 -15.55
N VAL A 78 -8.91 9.27 -15.23
CA VAL A 78 -10.18 8.92 -14.58
C VAL A 78 -11.34 9.48 -15.38
N GLU A 79 -12.27 8.61 -15.76
CA GLU A 79 -13.50 8.95 -16.47
C GLU A 79 -14.69 8.78 -15.53
N SER A 80 -15.48 9.84 -15.32
CA SER A 80 -16.64 9.84 -14.43
C SER A 80 -17.55 11.00 -14.83
N GLU A 81 -18.87 10.80 -14.77
CA GLU A 81 -19.86 11.87 -14.97
C GLU A 81 -19.81 12.91 -13.84
N ASN A 82 -19.36 12.49 -12.66
CA ASN A 82 -19.18 13.38 -11.50
C ASN A 82 -17.73 13.87 -11.43
N GLU A 83 -17.52 15.17 -11.64
CA GLU A 83 -16.20 15.80 -11.56
C GLU A 83 -15.59 15.71 -10.15
N GLY A 84 -16.39 15.80 -9.10
CA GLY A 84 -15.92 15.70 -7.72
C GLY A 84 -15.35 14.32 -7.40
N LEU A 85 -16.02 13.25 -7.85
CA LEU A 85 -15.51 11.88 -7.73
C LEU A 85 -14.26 11.69 -8.59
N LYS A 86 -14.27 12.20 -9.84
CA LYS A 86 -13.12 12.16 -10.75
C LYS A 86 -11.85 12.70 -10.09
N GLU A 87 -11.91 13.91 -9.54
CA GLU A 87 -10.74 14.56 -8.93
C GLU A 87 -10.29 13.87 -7.64
N ARG A 88 -11.22 13.35 -6.84
CA ARG A 88 -10.89 12.57 -5.63
C ARG A 88 -10.15 11.29 -5.97
N VAL A 89 -10.66 10.52 -6.94
CA VAL A 89 -10.03 9.27 -7.38
C VAL A 89 -8.66 9.56 -7.99
N LYS A 90 -8.55 10.55 -8.89
CA LYS A 90 -7.29 10.95 -9.53
C LYS A 90 -6.23 11.36 -8.50
N THR A 91 -6.63 12.16 -7.52
CA THR A 91 -5.75 12.60 -6.44
C THR A 91 -5.31 11.43 -5.54
N ALA A 92 -6.24 10.57 -5.14
CA ALA A 92 -5.94 9.40 -4.32
C ALA A 92 -4.99 8.43 -5.03
N PHE A 93 -5.28 8.09 -6.28
CA PHE A 93 -4.45 7.22 -7.10
C PHE A 93 -3.03 7.74 -7.23
N ARG A 94 -2.86 9.04 -7.55
CA ARG A 94 -1.54 9.66 -7.66
C ARG A 94 -0.73 9.54 -6.35
N ARG A 95 -1.37 9.79 -5.20
CA ARG A 95 -0.73 9.70 -3.88
C ARG A 95 -0.31 8.28 -3.54
N ILE A 96 -1.20 7.32 -3.76
CA ILE A 96 -0.93 5.90 -3.54
C ILE A 96 0.21 5.43 -4.43
N ARG A 97 0.14 5.71 -5.74
CA ARG A 97 1.18 5.33 -6.70
C ARG A 97 2.55 5.91 -6.34
N SER A 98 2.60 7.13 -5.80
CA SER A 98 3.86 7.71 -5.33
C SER A 98 4.37 7.08 -4.03
N ALA A 99 3.49 6.61 -3.14
CA ALA A 99 3.84 6.04 -1.84
C ALA A 99 4.24 4.56 -1.91
N VAL A 100 3.74 3.84 -2.92
CA VAL A 100 4.03 2.41 -3.11
C VAL A 100 5.39 2.18 -3.77
N LYS A 101 6.01 3.22 -4.35
CA LYS A 101 7.38 3.11 -4.84
C LYS A 101 8.35 3.06 -3.65
N PRO A 102 9.19 2.01 -3.54
CA PRO A 102 10.18 1.94 -2.48
C PRO A 102 11.14 3.13 -2.56
N ILE A 103 11.58 3.61 -1.40
CA ILE A 103 12.66 4.59 -1.31
C ILE A 103 13.95 3.85 -1.69
N PRO A 104 14.68 4.26 -2.74
CA PRO A 104 15.94 3.62 -3.08
C PRO A 104 16.90 3.74 -1.89
N LEU A 105 17.45 2.61 -1.45
CA LEU A 105 18.38 2.52 -0.33
C LEU A 105 19.81 2.98 -0.70
N GLU A 106 19.96 3.87 -1.67
CA GLU A 106 21.24 4.47 -2.02
C GLU A 106 21.52 5.67 -1.11
N GLY A 107 21.87 5.35 0.13
CA GLY A 107 22.19 6.29 1.19
C GLY A 107 23.16 5.71 2.20
N SER A 108 24.21 5.01 1.74
CA SER A 108 25.41 4.75 2.52
C SER A 108 26.42 5.84 2.17
N CYS A 109 26.55 6.85 3.04
CA CYS A 109 27.76 7.70 3.04
C CYS A 109 28.98 6.91 3.52
#